data_AF-A0A2G9QM98-F1
#
_entry.id   AF-A0A2G9QM98-F1
#
_cell.length_a   1.000
_cell.length_b   1.000
_cell.length_c   1.000
_cell.angle_alpha   90.00
_cell.angle_beta   90.00
_cell.angle_gamma   90.00
#
_symmetry.space_group_name_H-M   'P 1'
#
loop_
_entity.id
_entity.type
_entity.pdbx_description
1 polymer ?
#
loop_
_entity_poly.entity_id
_entity_poly.type
_entity_poly.pdbx_seq_one_letter_code
_entity_poly.pdbx_strand_id
1 'polypeptide(L)'
;MSFQILRIQNRDLWLQYQIKKQNFDSKNGSTTNEQELFHGTDSNSIQHVNQNGFNRSYAGRNAACYGKGTYFAVNANYSASNTYAKPDGNGQRHMYLARVLTGLYCVGNPMMITPPAKNAANATDLYDSVTDNVQNPSMFVIFNDIQAYPEYHIIFQ
;
A
#
# COMPACT_ATOMS: atom_id res chain seq x y z
N MET A 1 0.43 7.97 -27.89
CA MET A 1 0.60 7.04 -26.77
C MET A 1 1.48 7.72 -25.73
N SER A 2 0.90 8.23 -24.64
CA SER A 2 1.67 8.84 -23.56
C SER A 2 1.86 7.83 -22.43
N PHE A 3 3.05 7.26 -22.35
CA PHE A 3 3.51 6.52 -21.17
C PHE A 3 4.51 7.41 -20.42
N GLN A 4 4.28 7.64 -19.13
CA GLN A 4 5.15 8.47 -18.30
C GLN A 4 5.37 7.80 -16.94
N ILE A 5 6.60 7.94 -16.42
CA ILE A 5 6.96 7.55 -15.06
C ILE A 5 7.53 8.79 -14.38
N LEU A 6 6.85 9.28 -13.36
CA LEU A 6 7.22 10.46 -12.60
C LEU A 6 7.72 10.04 -11.22
N ARG A 7 8.96 10.37 -10.89
CA ARG A 7 9.48 10.15 -9.53
C ARG A 7 8.86 11.17 -8.58
N ILE A 8 8.26 10.68 -7.50
CA ILE A 8 7.75 11.54 -6.43
C ILE A 8 8.90 11.91 -5.50
N GLN A 9 9.04 13.20 -5.22
CA GLN A 9 10.06 13.73 -4.31
C GLN A 9 9.39 14.50 -3.18
N ASN A 10 8.81 13.76 -2.23
CA ASN A 10 8.19 14.34 -1.04
C ASN A 10 9.05 14.03 0.19
N ARG A 11 9.80 15.05 0.66
CA ARG A 11 10.77 14.89 1.75
C ARG A 11 10.11 14.49 3.07
N ASP A 12 8.96 15.06 3.38
CA ASP A 12 8.29 14.82 4.67
C ASP A 12 7.74 13.40 4.73
N LEU A 13 7.08 12.93 3.67
CA LEU A 13 6.63 11.54 3.57
C LEU A 13 7.80 10.57 3.62
N TRP A 14 8.90 10.89 2.91
CA TRP A 14 10.10 10.05 2.93
C TRP A 14 10.71 9.91 4.32
N LEU A 15 10.83 11.01 5.08
CA LEU A 15 11.38 10.98 6.43
C LEU A 15 10.49 10.17 7.39
N GLN A 16 9.17 10.37 7.34
CA GLN A 16 8.23 9.60 8.16
C GLN A 16 8.30 8.09 7.85
N TYR A 17 8.35 7.75 6.56
CA TYR A 17 8.51 6.38 6.07
C TYR A 17 9.82 5.75 6.56
N GLN A 18 10.95 6.47 6.44
CA GLN A 18 12.26 5.94 6.85
C GLN A 18 12.34 5.71 8.37
N ILE A 19 11.77 6.59 9.19
CA ILE A 19 11.68 6.37 10.65
C ILE A 19 10.84 5.11 10.94
N LYS A 20 9.70 4.96 10.28
CA LYS A 20 8.84 3.77 10.40
C LYS A 20 9.60 2.50 10.01
N LYS A 21 10.39 2.56 8.94
CA LYS A 21 11.22 1.45 8.45
C LYS A 21 12.26 1.03 9.49
N GLN A 22 13.00 1.97 10.08
CA GLN A 22 13.97 1.67 11.13
C GLN A 22 13.33 1.01 12.34
N ASN A 23 12.11 1.43 12.71
CA ASN A 23 11.35 0.79 13.79
C ASN A 23 10.95 -0.64 13.44
N PHE A 24 10.53 -0.91 12.20
CA PHE A 24 10.21 -2.27 11.74
C PHE A 24 11.46 -3.15 11.72
N ASP A 25 12.57 -2.62 11.21
CA ASP A 25 13.83 -3.36 11.12
C ASP A 25 14.33 -3.77 12.52
N SER A 26 14.19 -2.87 13.49
CA SER A 26 14.51 -3.14 14.91
C SER A 26 13.53 -4.11 15.56
N LYS A 27 12.20 -3.91 15.37
CA LYS A 27 11.14 -4.73 15.96
C LYS A 27 11.21 -6.19 15.47
N ASN A 28 11.43 -6.38 14.17
CA ASN A 28 11.36 -7.69 13.52
C ASN A 28 12.73 -8.38 13.41
N GLY A 29 13.83 -7.69 13.77
CA GLY A 29 15.18 -8.26 13.73
C GLY A 29 15.66 -8.61 12.32
N SER A 30 15.15 -7.94 11.29
CA SER A 30 15.47 -8.18 9.88
C SER A 30 15.35 -6.89 9.08
N THR A 31 16.05 -6.78 7.95
CA THR A 31 15.89 -5.66 6.99
C THR A 31 14.93 -5.99 5.84
N THR A 32 14.36 -7.20 5.81
CA THR A 32 13.45 -7.69 4.76
C THR A 32 11.98 -7.33 5.03
N ASN A 33 11.73 -6.12 5.53
CA ASN A 33 10.38 -5.65 5.87
C ASN A 33 9.70 -4.86 4.73
N GLU A 34 10.45 -4.49 3.69
CA GLU A 34 10.00 -3.62 2.60
C GLU A 34 9.75 -4.41 1.32
N GLN A 35 8.69 -4.05 0.60
CA GLN A 35 8.42 -4.52 -0.76
C GLN A 35 8.02 -3.34 -1.66
N GLU A 36 8.39 -3.42 -2.94
CA GLU A 36 7.88 -2.52 -3.97
C GLU A 36 6.57 -3.10 -4.54
N LEU A 37 5.46 -2.37 -4.39
CA LEU A 37 4.12 -2.86 -4.73
C LEU A 37 3.33 -1.82 -5.52
N PHE A 38 2.29 -2.27 -6.23
CA PHE A 38 1.50 -1.44 -7.12
C PHE A 38 0.18 -0.98 -6.50
N HIS A 39 -0.22 0.27 -6.74
CA HIS A 39 -1.50 0.82 -6.30
C HIS A 39 -2.18 1.60 -7.44
N GLY A 40 -3.28 1.07 -7.98
CA GLY A 40 -4.08 1.77 -8.98
C GLY A 40 -5.01 2.77 -8.32
N THR A 41 -5.18 3.96 -8.90
CA THR A 41 -6.07 4.98 -8.35
C THR A 41 -6.73 5.83 -9.44
N ASP A 42 -7.80 6.54 -9.07
CA ASP A 42 -8.44 7.55 -9.92
C ASP A 42 -7.66 8.88 -9.95
N SER A 43 -7.85 9.65 -11.02
CA SER A 43 -7.17 10.93 -11.26
C SER A 43 -7.40 11.98 -10.16
N ASN A 44 -8.55 11.95 -9.48
CA ASN A 44 -8.86 12.94 -8.42
C ASN A 44 -8.03 12.72 -7.16
N SER A 45 -7.47 11.52 -6.98
CA SER A 45 -6.70 11.15 -5.79
C SER A 45 -5.21 11.49 -5.92
N ILE A 46 -4.71 11.76 -7.14
CA ILE A 46 -3.28 11.94 -7.44
C ILE A 46 -2.64 13.08 -6.65
N GLN A 47 -3.27 14.26 -6.65
CA GLN A 47 -2.73 15.40 -5.92
C GLN A 47 -2.62 15.09 -4.42
N HIS A 48 -3.63 14.44 -3.86
CA HIS A 48 -3.63 14.08 -2.44
C HIS A 48 -2.54 13.06 -2.13
N VAL A 49 -2.40 12.00 -2.91
CA VAL A 49 -1.38 10.96 -2.68
C VAL A 49 0.02 11.53 -2.80
N ASN A 50 0.28 12.41 -3.78
CA ASN A 50 1.59 13.05 -3.94
C ASN A 50 1.97 13.94 -2.76
N GLN A 51 0.99 14.62 -2.15
CA GLN A 51 1.22 15.57 -1.06
C GLN A 51 1.20 14.92 0.33
N ASN A 52 0.27 14.00 0.55
CA ASN A 52 -0.08 13.46 1.87
C ASN A 52 0.10 11.95 2.00
N GLY A 53 0.49 11.27 0.93
CA GLY A 53 0.62 9.81 0.92
C GLY A 53 -0.71 9.08 0.81
N PHE A 54 -0.69 7.78 1.09
CA PHE A 54 -1.89 6.96 1.03
C PHE A 54 -2.74 7.16 2.29
N ASN A 55 -4.06 7.25 2.12
CA ASN A 55 -4.98 7.45 3.24
C ASN A 55 -6.02 6.33 3.29
N ARG A 56 -5.97 5.52 4.35
CA ARG A 56 -6.90 4.39 4.54
C ARG A 56 -8.36 4.81 4.71
N SER A 57 -8.65 6.09 4.95
CA SER A 57 -10.03 6.60 5.02
C SER A 57 -10.74 6.49 3.66
N TYR A 58 -9.99 6.30 2.56
CA TYR A 58 -10.53 5.97 1.25
C TYR A 58 -10.66 4.45 1.01
N ALA A 59 -10.26 3.61 1.97
CA ALA A 59 -10.47 2.17 1.92
C ALA A 59 -11.97 1.85 1.83
N GLY A 60 -12.31 0.84 1.03
CA GLY A 60 -13.71 0.43 0.83
C GLY A 60 -14.42 1.04 -0.37
N ARG A 61 -13.77 1.91 -1.17
CA ARG A 61 -14.27 2.26 -2.52
C ARG A 61 -14.40 1.02 -3.42
N ASN A 62 -13.58 0.01 -3.15
CA ASN A 62 -13.64 -1.34 -3.72
C ASN A 62 -13.80 -2.35 -2.57
N ALA A 63 -14.32 -3.55 -2.86
CA ALA A 63 -14.58 -4.58 -1.84
C ALA A 63 -13.35 -4.83 -0.93
N ALA A 64 -13.51 -4.58 0.37
CA ALA A 64 -12.44 -4.69 1.37
C ALA A 64 -12.36 -6.12 1.95
N CYS A 65 -11.94 -7.08 1.13
CA CYS A 65 -11.98 -8.51 1.48
C CYS A 65 -11.01 -8.93 2.60
N TYR A 66 -9.91 -8.19 2.80
CA TYR A 66 -8.84 -8.58 3.72
C TYR A 66 -8.62 -7.57 4.86
N GLY A 67 -9.46 -6.54 4.93
CA GLY A 67 -9.43 -5.53 5.99
C GLY A 67 -9.68 -4.11 5.47
N LYS A 68 -9.99 -3.20 6.38
CA LYS A 68 -10.26 -1.79 6.13
C LYS A 68 -8.96 -0.97 6.15
N GLY A 69 -8.09 -1.26 5.20
CA GLY A 69 -6.79 -0.62 5.02
C GLY A 69 -6.50 -0.25 3.56
N THR A 70 -5.29 0.23 3.30
CA THR A 70 -4.83 0.54 1.94
C THR A 70 -4.26 -0.73 1.28
N TYR A 71 -4.75 -1.04 0.09
CA TYR A 71 -4.39 -2.26 -0.66
C TYR A 71 -3.27 -1.99 -1.66
N PHE A 72 -2.33 -2.91 -1.77
CA PHE A 72 -1.23 -2.89 -2.73
C PHE A 72 -1.10 -4.27 -3.38
N ALA A 73 -0.95 -4.30 -4.70
CA ALA A 73 -0.81 -5.55 -5.45
C ALA A 73 0.66 -5.86 -5.73
N VAL A 74 1.01 -7.15 -5.73
CA VAL A 74 2.33 -7.63 -6.18
C VAL A 74 2.46 -7.48 -7.70
N ASN A 75 1.38 -7.75 -8.44
CA ASN A 75 1.36 -7.67 -9.90
C ASN A 75 0.68 -6.39 -10.39
N ALA A 76 1.38 -5.63 -11.25
CA ALA A 76 0.86 -4.40 -11.85
C ALA A 76 -0.48 -4.59 -12.58
N ASN A 77 -0.70 -5.73 -13.24
CA ASN A 77 -1.93 -6.01 -13.99
C ASN A 77 -3.19 -5.93 -13.11
N TYR A 78 -3.09 -6.29 -11.83
CA TYR A 78 -4.21 -6.17 -10.90
C TYR A 78 -4.57 -4.68 -10.70
N SER A 79 -3.57 -3.87 -10.34
CA SER A 79 -3.71 -2.42 -10.14
C SER A 79 -4.05 -1.67 -11.42
N ALA A 80 -3.68 -2.19 -12.60
CA ALA A 80 -3.97 -1.57 -13.90
C ALA A 80 -5.40 -1.80 -14.42
N SER A 81 -6.19 -2.64 -13.75
CA SER A 81 -7.58 -2.88 -14.14
C SER A 81 -8.44 -1.62 -14.00
N ASN A 82 -9.52 -1.53 -14.79
CA ASN A 82 -10.42 -0.36 -14.81
C ASN A 82 -11.14 -0.11 -13.47
N THR A 83 -11.13 -1.08 -12.56
CA THR A 83 -11.65 -0.95 -11.19
C THR A 83 -10.76 -0.07 -10.32
N TYR A 84 -9.43 -0.15 -10.50
CA TYR A 84 -8.46 0.53 -9.63
C TYR A 84 -7.80 1.71 -10.35
N ALA A 85 -7.30 1.52 -11.57
CA ALA A 85 -6.74 2.57 -12.41
C ALA A 85 -7.77 3.02 -13.46
N LYS A 86 -8.87 3.61 -12.99
CA LYS A 86 -9.96 4.05 -13.87
C LYS A 86 -9.45 5.12 -14.87
N PRO A 87 -9.74 4.98 -16.18
CA PRO A 87 -9.39 6.00 -17.16
C PRO A 87 -10.03 7.36 -16.82
N ASP A 88 -9.27 8.43 -16.94
CA ASP A 88 -9.73 9.81 -16.82
C ASP A 88 -10.43 10.30 -18.09
N GLY A 89 -10.79 11.59 -18.15
CA GLY A 89 -11.46 12.19 -19.32
C GLY A 89 -10.63 12.16 -20.61
N ASN A 90 -9.31 11.96 -20.52
CA ASN A 90 -8.39 11.82 -21.64
C ASN A 90 -8.03 10.35 -21.94
N GLY A 91 -8.67 9.40 -21.25
CA GLY A 91 -8.37 7.98 -21.34
C GLY A 91 -7.04 7.58 -20.67
N GLN A 92 -6.43 8.46 -19.86
CA GLN A 92 -5.23 8.13 -19.10
C GLN A 92 -5.59 7.39 -17.82
N ARG A 93 -4.76 6.41 -17.47
CA ARG A 93 -4.84 5.58 -16.27
C ARG A 93 -3.66 5.87 -15.37
N HIS A 94 -3.87 5.76 -14.06
CA HIS A 94 -2.87 6.12 -13.06
C HIS A 94 -2.62 4.99 -12.08
N MET A 95 -1.35 4.72 -11.83
CA MET A 95 -0.88 3.72 -10.89
C MET A 95 0.37 4.23 -10.18
N TYR A 96 0.57 3.83 -8.93
CA TYR A 96 1.81 4.05 -8.20
C TYR A 96 2.62 2.77 -8.12
N LEU A 97 3.94 2.90 -8.23
CA LEU A 97 4.88 1.97 -7.60
C LEU A 97 5.27 2.58 -6.25
N ALA A 98 5.00 1.86 -5.17
CA ALA A 98 5.20 2.33 -3.81
C ALA A 98 6.15 1.40 -3.06
N ARG A 99 6.97 1.98 -2.18
CA ARG A 99 7.67 1.22 -1.14
C ARG A 99 6.70 0.99 0.01
N VAL A 100 6.47 -0.26 0.38
CA VAL A 100 5.51 -0.65 1.41
C VAL A 100 6.20 -1.50 2.45
N LEU A 101 6.13 -1.08 3.71
CA LEU A 101 6.66 -1.86 4.82
C LEU A 101 5.66 -2.98 5.16
N THR A 102 5.74 -4.10 4.45
CA THR A 102 4.89 -5.27 4.68
C THR A 102 5.20 -5.98 6.01
N GLY A 103 6.46 -5.93 6.46
CA GLY A 103 6.89 -6.52 7.74
C GLY A 103 6.51 -7.99 7.87
N LEU A 104 6.12 -8.39 9.08
CA LEU A 104 5.51 -9.70 9.34
C LEU A 104 4.01 -9.62 9.04
N TYR A 105 3.49 -10.57 8.27
CA TYR A 105 2.10 -10.55 7.81
C TYR A 105 1.37 -11.87 8.04
N CYS A 106 0.04 -11.79 8.09
CA CYS A 106 -0.86 -12.94 8.18
C CYS A 106 -2.02 -12.80 7.19
N VAL A 107 -2.90 -13.80 7.09
CA VAL A 107 -4.12 -13.69 6.26
C VAL A 107 -5.07 -12.65 6.86
N GLY A 108 -5.59 -11.77 6.01
CA GLY A 108 -6.55 -10.73 6.39
C GLY A 108 -8.00 -11.21 6.40
N ASN A 109 -8.90 -10.39 6.96
CA ASN A 109 -10.35 -10.60 6.84
C ASN A 109 -11.11 -9.26 6.79
N PRO A 110 -12.36 -9.23 6.29
CA PRO A 110 -13.08 -7.99 6.04
C PRO A 110 -13.36 -7.11 7.28
N MET A 111 -13.37 -7.71 8.47
CA MET A 111 -13.68 -7.02 9.73
C MET A 111 -12.47 -6.32 10.34
N MET A 112 -11.26 -6.62 9.87
CA MET A 112 -10.03 -6.04 10.42
C MET A 112 -9.96 -4.53 10.16
N ILE A 113 -9.65 -3.77 11.21
CA ILE A 113 -9.30 -2.34 11.16
C ILE A 113 -7.83 -2.08 11.56
N THR A 114 -7.16 -3.14 11.99
CA THR A 114 -5.74 -3.22 12.36
C THR A 114 -5.31 -4.68 12.14
N PRO A 115 -4.01 -4.98 11.91
CA PRO A 115 -3.56 -6.37 11.90
C PRO A 115 -3.81 -7.05 13.25
N PRO A 116 -4.01 -8.38 13.27
CA PRO A 116 -4.23 -9.11 14.50
C PRO A 116 -2.95 -9.25 15.34
N ALA A 117 -3.10 -9.62 16.61
CA ALA A 117 -1.98 -10.00 17.47
C ALA A 117 -1.30 -11.28 16.97
N LYS A 118 0.03 -11.36 17.09
CA LYS A 118 0.82 -12.55 16.71
C LYS A 118 0.57 -13.72 17.66
N ASN A 119 0.31 -13.44 18.93
CA ASN A 119 -0.04 -14.42 19.93
C ASN A 119 -1.15 -13.89 20.86
N ALA A 120 -1.91 -14.79 21.47
CA ALA A 120 -2.99 -14.41 22.38
C ALA A 120 -2.49 -13.90 23.75
N ALA A 121 -1.24 -14.21 24.10
CA ALA A 121 -0.64 -13.84 25.39
C ALA A 121 -0.22 -12.36 25.44
N ASN A 122 0.03 -11.74 24.29
CA ASN A 122 0.40 -10.33 24.15
C ASN A 122 -0.41 -9.69 23.01
N ALA A 123 -1.58 -9.14 23.35
CA ALA A 123 -2.47 -8.48 22.41
C ALA A 123 -1.87 -7.21 21.76
N THR A 124 -0.74 -6.69 22.26
CA THR A 124 -0.10 -5.49 21.71
C THR A 124 0.99 -5.78 20.68
N ASP A 125 1.50 -7.01 20.61
CA ASP A 125 2.42 -7.43 19.55
C ASP A 125 1.64 -7.87 18.31
N LEU A 126 1.34 -6.90 17.46
CA LEU A 126 0.60 -7.11 16.23
C LEU A 126 1.51 -7.52 15.07
N TYR A 127 0.93 -8.25 14.12
CA TYR A 127 1.45 -8.29 12.75
C TYR A 127 1.53 -6.87 12.18
N ASP A 128 2.34 -6.70 11.15
CA ASP A 128 2.61 -5.39 10.54
C ASP A 128 1.67 -5.09 9.37
N SER A 129 1.28 -6.13 8.62
CA SER A 129 0.31 -6.04 7.53
C SER A 129 -0.48 -7.34 7.42
N VAL A 130 -1.43 -7.38 6.49
CA VAL A 130 -2.14 -8.63 6.13
C VAL A 130 -2.11 -8.86 4.63
N THR A 131 -2.33 -10.11 4.23
CA THR A 131 -2.31 -10.55 2.83
C THR A 131 -3.49 -11.46 2.52
N ASP A 132 -3.68 -11.79 1.25
CA ASP A 132 -4.64 -12.77 0.76
C ASP A 132 -4.17 -14.21 0.99
N ASN A 133 -2.87 -14.48 0.83
CA ASN A 133 -2.28 -15.81 1.01
C ASN A 133 -0.84 -15.68 1.51
N VAL A 134 -0.53 -16.25 2.68
CA VAL A 134 0.82 -16.15 3.28
C VAL A 134 1.89 -16.90 2.48
N GLN A 135 1.53 -17.99 1.81
CA GLN A 135 2.49 -18.81 1.05
C GLN A 135 2.83 -18.21 -0.31
N ASN A 136 1.86 -17.53 -0.94
CA ASN A 136 2.05 -16.88 -2.22
C ASN A 136 1.20 -15.60 -2.27
N PRO A 137 1.65 -14.52 -1.61
CA PRO A 137 0.87 -13.29 -1.51
C PRO A 137 0.72 -12.64 -2.88
N SER A 138 -0.51 -12.28 -3.25
CA SER A 138 -0.77 -11.48 -4.45
C SER A 138 -1.05 -10.01 -4.12
N MET A 139 -1.34 -9.71 -2.86
CA MET A 139 -1.55 -8.37 -2.35
C MET A 139 -1.22 -8.23 -0.87
N PHE A 140 -1.03 -6.98 -0.44
CA PHE A 140 -0.84 -6.61 0.95
C PHE A 140 -1.79 -5.48 1.32
N VAL A 141 -2.25 -5.48 2.57
CA VAL A 141 -3.08 -4.44 3.15
C VAL A 141 -2.41 -3.88 4.39
N ILE A 142 -2.17 -2.57 4.39
CA ILE A 142 -1.61 -1.83 5.52
C ILE A 142 -2.69 -1.00 6.20
N PHE A 143 -2.55 -0.79 7.51
CA PHE A 143 -3.54 -0.06 8.33
C PHE A 143 -2.97 1.25 8.91
N ASN A 144 -1.75 1.61 8.52
CA ASN A 144 -1.08 2.82 8.96
C ASN A 144 -0.54 3.57 7.74
N ASP A 145 -0.92 4.83 7.61
CA ASP A 145 -0.72 5.62 6.40
C ASP A 145 0.77 5.87 6.09
N ILE A 146 1.61 6.02 7.13
CA ILE A 146 3.07 6.25 6.96
C ILE A 146 3.86 4.96 6.66
N GLN A 147 3.19 3.81 6.54
CA GLN A 147 3.80 2.52 6.24
C GLN A 147 4.09 2.34 4.73
N ALA A 148 3.66 3.29 3.89
CA ALA A 148 3.94 3.29 2.47
C ALA A 148 4.39 4.67 1.96
N TYR A 149 5.35 4.66 1.03
CA TYR A 149 5.82 5.85 0.31
C TYR A 149 5.51 5.70 -1.19
N PRO A 150 4.76 6.62 -1.82
CA PRO A 150 4.56 6.61 -3.26
C PRO A 150 5.86 7.04 -3.94
N GLU A 151 6.59 6.12 -4.57
CA GLU A 151 7.91 6.42 -5.13
C GLU A 151 7.84 6.88 -6.59
N TYR A 152 6.98 6.22 -7.38
CA TYR A 152 6.74 6.58 -8.76
C TYR A 152 5.25 6.64 -9.09
N HIS A 153 4.84 7.69 -9.81
CA HIS A 153 3.53 7.80 -10.44
C HIS A 153 3.67 7.42 -11.92
N ILE A 154 2.96 6.37 -12.31
CA ILE A 154 2.94 5.80 -13.65
C ILE A 154 1.64 6.21 -14.33
N ILE A 155 1.75 6.82 -15.50
CA ILE A 155 0.64 7.25 -16.35
C ILE A 155 0.68 6.45 -17.64
N PHE A 156 -0.41 5.78 -17.97
CA PHE A 156 -0.53 4.88 -19.13
C PHE A 156 -1.94 4.97 -19.74
N GLN A 157 -2.18 4.29 -20.86
CA GLN A 157 -3.49 4.23 -21.52
C GLN A 157 -3.96 2.80 -21.61
#